data_AF-A0A660V5Y6-F1
#
_entry.id   AF-A0A660V5Y6-F1
#
_cell.length_a   1.000
_cell.length_b   1.000
_cell.length_c   1.000
_cell.angle_alpha   90.00
_cell.angle_beta   90.00
_cell.angle_gamma   90.00
#
_symmetry.space_group_name_H-M   'P 1'
#
loop_
_entity.id
_entity.type
_entity.pdbx_description
1 polymer ?
#
loop_
_entity_poly.entity_id
_entity_poly.type
_entity_poly.pdbx_seq_one_letter_code
_entity_poly.pdbx_strand_id
1 'polypeptide(L)'
;MIRVASERDRINVARVYRAGQEHIFKWWDELTEEQRRGLLEQVASIDFRLLAELTRKMSAPRKTVIGDVRPAGVLRLPKTAEERRYLERLARRGERLLQAGKV
;
A
#
# COMPACT_ATOMS: atom_id res chain seq x y z
N MET A 1 -17.57 20.27 -14.37
CA MET A 1 -16.89 19.02 -14.75
C MET A 1 -16.03 19.31 -15.96
N ILE A 2 -14.75 18.95 -15.94
CA ILE A 2 -13.85 19.14 -17.10
C ILE A 2 -14.36 18.37 -18.32
N ARG A 3 -14.08 18.89 -19.52
CA ARG A 3 -14.43 18.23 -20.77
C ARG A 3 -13.29 17.30 -21.20
N VAL A 4 -13.63 16.04 -21.47
CA VAL A 4 -12.67 15.02 -21.90
C VAL A 4 -13.29 14.18 -23.04
N ALA A 5 -12.45 13.79 -24.00
CA ALA A 5 -12.91 13.17 -25.24
C ALA A 5 -13.42 11.73 -25.03
N SER A 6 -12.67 10.91 -24.29
CA SER A 6 -12.97 9.47 -24.14
C SER A 6 -14.02 9.19 -23.07
N GLU A 7 -14.81 8.13 -23.26
CA GLU A 7 -15.79 7.67 -22.26
C GLU A 7 -15.12 7.21 -20.96
N ARG A 8 -14.01 6.47 -21.05
CA ARG A 8 -13.18 6.06 -19.89
C ARG A 8 -12.80 7.26 -19.04
N ASP A 9 -12.36 8.35 -19.67
CA ASP A 9 -11.95 9.55 -18.96
C ASP A 9 -13.15 10.25 -18.31
N ARG A 10 -14.32 10.31 -18.98
CA ARG A 10 -15.54 10.89 -18.38
C ARG A 10 -15.95 10.12 -17.12
N ILE A 11 -15.87 8.79 -17.15
CA ILE A 11 -16.16 7.94 -15.99
C ILE A 11 -15.17 8.24 -14.86
N ASN A 12 -13.88 8.30 -15.15
CA ASN A 12 -12.84 8.58 -14.17
C ASN A 12 -12.97 9.99 -13.56
N VAL A 13 -13.26 10.99 -14.38
CA VAL A 13 -13.56 12.34 -13.93
C VAL A 13 -14.80 12.33 -13.02
N ALA A 14 -15.88 11.65 -13.41
CA ALA A 14 -17.07 11.53 -12.56
C ALA A 14 -16.77 10.86 -11.20
N ARG A 15 -15.88 9.86 -11.16
CA ARG A 15 -15.41 9.23 -9.90
C ARG A 15 -14.71 10.25 -8.99
N VAL A 16 -13.86 11.11 -9.55
CA VAL A 16 -13.18 12.18 -8.81
C VAL A 16 -14.16 13.18 -8.22
N TYR A 17 -15.11 13.67 -9.01
CA TYR A 17 -16.14 14.61 -8.53
C TYR A 17 -17.01 13.99 -7.44
N ARG A 18 -17.41 12.71 -7.59
CA ARG A 18 -18.16 11.99 -6.54
C ARG A 18 -17.37 11.82 -5.24
N ALA A 19 -16.04 11.78 -5.32
CA ALA A 19 -15.17 11.69 -4.17
C ALA A 19 -14.85 13.06 -3.53
N GLY A 20 -15.35 14.18 -4.07
CA GLY A 20 -15.05 15.53 -3.59
C GLY A 20 -13.59 15.95 -3.82
N GLN A 21 -12.94 15.37 -4.84
CA GLN A 21 -11.52 15.58 -5.15
C GLN A 21 -11.33 16.43 -6.43
N GLU A 22 -12.32 17.23 -6.81
CA GLU A 22 -12.32 18.01 -8.04
C GLU A 22 -11.22 19.08 -8.12
N HIS A 23 -10.63 19.43 -6.98
CA HIS A 23 -9.55 20.43 -6.90
C HIS A 23 -8.30 20.03 -7.71
N ILE A 24 -8.10 18.74 -7.98
CA ILE A 24 -6.98 18.27 -8.82
C ILE A 24 -7.10 18.76 -10.27
N PHE A 25 -8.28 19.20 -10.70
CA PHE A 25 -8.55 19.74 -12.03
C PHE A 25 -8.54 21.27 -12.08
N LYS A 26 -8.10 21.96 -11.00
CA LYS A 26 -8.12 23.42 -10.90
C LYS A 26 -7.45 24.14 -12.08
N TRP A 27 -6.33 23.60 -12.57
CA TRP A 27 -5.52 24.18 -13.65
C TRP A 27 -5.67 23.43 -14.98
N TRP A 28 -6.75 22.67 -15.16
CA TRP A 28 -6.94 21.81 -16.33
C TRP A 28 -6.78 22.55 -17.67
N ASP A 29 -7.28 23.78 -17.74
CA ASP A 29 -7.26 24.59 -18.95
C ASP A 29 -5.86 25.14 -19.28
N GLU A 30 -4.93 25.14 -18.31
CA GLU A 30 -3.53 25.56 -18.46
C GLU A 30 -2.59 24.41 -18.86
N LEU A 31 -3.06 23.15 -18.76
CA LEU A 31 -2.27 21.97 -19.10
C LEU A 31 -2.17 21.75 -20.61
N THR A 32 -1.00 21.31 -21.07
CA THR A 32 -0.84 20.76 -22.43
C THR A 32 -1.58 19.43 -22.56
N GLU A 33 -1.78 18.95 -23.79
CA GLU A 33 -2.45 17.67 -24.04
C GLU A 33 -1.69 16.49 -23.40
N GLU A 34 -0.36 16.51 -23.42
CA GLU A 34 0.48 15.48 -22.78
C GLU A 34 0.29 15.49 -21.26
N GLN A 35 0.24 16.68 -20.65
CA GLN A 35 0.03 16.86 -19.22
C GLN A 35 -1.39 16.41 -18.81
N ARG A 36 -2.41 16.80 -19.58
CA ARG A 36 -3.80 16.34 -19.41
C ARG A 36 -3.88 14.82 -19.46
N ARG A 37 -3.21 14.21 -20.45
CA ARG A 37 -3.20 12.76 -20.61
C ARG A 37 -2.54 12.06 -19.42
N GLY A 38 -1.39 12.58 -18.96
CA GLY A 38 -0.69 12.07 -17.79
C GLY A 38 -1.54 12.15 -16.52
N LEU A 39 -2.18 13.29 -16.27
CA LEU A 39 -3.08 13.47 -15.12
C LEU A 39 -4.24 12.47 -15.15
N LEU A 40 -4.87 12.26 -16.31
CA LEU A 40 -5.98 11.33 -16.42
C LEU A 40 -5.57 9.86 -16.22
N GLU A 41 -4.36 9.47 -16.63
CA GLU A 41 -3.84 8.12 -16.33
C GLU A 41 -3.53 7.94 -14.84
N GLN A 42 -3.01 8.97 -14.16
CA GLN A 42 -2.88 8.95 -12.70
C GLN A 42 -4.24 8.84 -12.01
N VAL A 43 -5.24 9.60 -12.45
CA VAL A 43 -6.60 9.50 -11.93
C VAL A 43 -7.17 8.09 -12.13
N ALA A 44 -6.88 7.45 -13.26
CA ALA A 44 -7.35 6.09 -13.54
C ALA A 44 -6.77 5.02 -12.60
N SER A 45 -5.55 5.21 -12.09
CA SER A 45 -4.86 4.25 -11.21
C SER A 45 -5.26 4.35 -9.74
N ILE A 46 -5.95 5.43 -9.35
CA ILE A 46 -6.34 5.68 -7.96
C ILE A 46 -7.73 5.09 -7.66
N ASP A 47 -7.82 4.35 -6.55
CA ASP A 47 -9.10 4.02 -5.92
C ASP A 47 -9.50 5.11 -4.92
N PHE A 48 -10.31 6.07 -5.40
CA PHE A 48 -10.80 7.18 -4.57
C PHE A 48 -11.71 6.75 -3.42
N ARG A 49 -12.35 5.57 -3.49
CA ARG A 49 -13.14 5.04 -2.38
C ARG A 49 -12.22 4.57 -1.26
N LEU A 50 -11.17 3.83 -1.61
CA LEU A 50 -10.15 3.40 -0.65
C LEU A 50 -9.43 4.60 -0.02
N LEU A 51 -9.05 5.59 -0.84
CA LEU A 51 -8.42 6.81 -0.35
C LEU A 51 -9.28 7.50 0.73
N ALA A 52 -10.57 7.69 0.46
CA ALA A 52 -11.50 8.29 1.42
C ALA A 52 -11.61 7.47 2.72
N GLU A 53 -11.64 6.14 2.63
CA GLU A 53 -11.67 5.27 3.81
C GLU A 53 -10.39 5.41 4.66
N LEU A 54 -9.22 5.42 4.02
CA LEU A 54 -7.93 5.54 4.69
C LEU A 54 -7.77 6.90 5.35
N THR A 55 -8.14 7.99 4.68
CA THR A 55 -8.12 9.34 5.26
C THR A 55 -9.03 9.41 6.48
N ARG A 56 -10.25 8.86 6.41
CA ARG A 56 -11.16 8.81 7.57
C ARG A 56 -10.58 8.02 8.73
N LYS A 57 -9.95 6.86 8.48
CA LYS A 57 -9.28 6.04 9.50
C LYS A 57 -8.11 6.78 10.14
N MET A 58 -7.36 7.56 9.36
CA MET A 58 -6.23 8.33 9.86
C MET A 58 -6.67 9.52 10.72
N SER A 59 -7.73 10.23 10.32
CA SER A 59 -8.27 11.38 11.07
C SER A 59 -9.10 11.00 12.29
N ALA A 60 -9.53 9.74 12.41
CA ALA A 60 -10.24 9.27 13.58
C ALA A 60 -9.36 9.37 14.84
N PRO A 61 -9.88 9.89 15.97
CA PRO A 61 -9.12 9.98 17.21
C PRO A 61 -8.68 8.57 17.61
N ARG A 62 -7.37 8.35 17.60
CA ARG A 62 -6.79 7.09 18.04
C ARG A 62 -6.96 7.02 19.56
N LYS A 63 -7.81 6.10 20.03
CA LYS A 63 -7.67 5.63 21.41
C LYS A 63 -6.33 4.91 21.47
N THR A 64 -5.35 5.52 22.13
CA THR A 64 -4.07 4.86 22.41
C THR A 64 -4.34 3.75 23.41
N VAL A 65 -4.71 2.57 22.91
CA VAL A 65 -4.70 1.35 23.70
C VAL A 65 -3.24 0.90 23.74
N ILE A 66 -2.48 1.42 24.70
CA ILE A 66 -1.19 0.83 25.05
C ILE A 66 -1.54 -0.45 25.78
N GLY A 67 -1.56 -1.56 25.04
CA GLY A 67 -1.63 -2.89 25.63
C GLY A 67 -0.36 -3.20 26.44
N ASP A 68 -0.27 -4.40 26.97
CA ASP A 68 0.97 -4.90 27.58
C ASP A 68 2.03 -5.12 26.48
N VAL A 69 2.82 -4.08 26.21
CA VAL A 69 3.89 -4.12 25.22
C VAL A 69 5.11 -4.79 25.86
N ARG A 70 5.37 -6.04 25.47
CA ARG A 70 6.56 -6.79 25.87
C ARG A 70 7.52 -6.98 24.69
N PRO A 71 8.83 -7.10 24.93
CA PRO A 71 9.78 -7.47 23.89
C PRO A 71 9.35 -8.79 23.22
N ALA A 72 9.48 -8.85 21.89
CA ALA A 72 9.27 -10.09 21.15
C ALA A 72 10.29 -11.15 21.60
N GLY A 73 9.87 -12.41 21.64
CA GLY A 73 10.80 -13.53 21.81
C GLY A 73 11.76 -13.60 20.61
N VAL A 74 13.06 -13.59 20.88
CA VAL A 74 14.10 -13.64 19.84
C VAL A 74 14.87 -14.96 19.90
N LEU A 75 15.18 -15.51 18.73
CA LEU A 75 16.18 -16.58 18.61
C LEU A 75 17.57 -15.96 18.78
N ARG A 76 18.29 -16.38 19.81
CA ARG A 76 19.65 -15.88 20.12
C ARG A 76 20.70 -16.74 19.43
N LEU A 77 21.90 -16.17 19.25
CA LEU A 77 23.06 -16.95 18.82
C LEU A 77 23.36 -18.04 19.86
N PRO A 78 23.69 -19.26 19.40
CA PRO A 78 23.88 -20.40 20.28
C PRO A 78 25.17 -20.22 21.09
N LYS A 79 25.08 -20.33 22.41
CA LYS A 79 26.23 -20.27 23.31
C LYS A 79 26.72 -21.67 23.66
N THR A 80 25.82 -22.63 23.75
CA THR A 80 26.13 -24.02 24.10
C THR A 80 26.26 -24.91 22.87
N ALA A 81 26.91 -26.07 23.04
CA ALA A 81 27.00 -27.07 21.97
C ALA A 81 25.62 -27.66 21.61
N GLU A 82 24.71 -27.76 22.58
CA GLU A 82 23.34 -28.23 22.35
C GLU A 82 22.54 -27.26 21.49
N GLU A 83 22.62 -25.96 21.78
CA GLU A 83 21.98 -24.90 20.98
C GLU A 83 22.52 -24.87 19.56
N ARG A 84 23.84 -25.07 19.37
CA ARG A 84 24.46 -25.18 18.03
C ARG A 84 23.87 -26.35 17.24
N ARG A 85 23.81 -27.54 17.85
CA ARG A 85 23.20 -28.74 17.24
C ARG A 85 21.73 -28.54 16.90
N TYR A 86 20.99 -27.79 17.72
CA TYR A 86 19.60 -27.45 17.44
C TYR A 86 19.48 -26.56 16.20
N LEU A 87 20.26 -25.48 16.11
CA LEU A 87 20.25 -24.60 14.95
C LEU A 87 20.71 -25.30 13.66
N GLU A 88 21.71 -26.17 13.72
CA GLU A 88 22.12 -26.98 12.56
C GLU A 88 20.99 -27.88 12.02
N ARG A 89 20.17 -28.46 12.91
CA ARG A 89 18.98 -29.22 12.49
C ARG A 89 17.97 -28.34 11.77
N LEU A 90 17.78 -27.10 12.23
CA LEU A 90 16.90 -26.13 11.58
C LEU A 90 17.46 -25.70 10.23
N ALA A 91 18.77 -25.46 10.13
CA ALA A 91 19.45 -25.13 8.87
C ALA A 91 19.25 -26.23 7.81
N ARG A 92 19.50 -27.50 8.17
CA ARG A 92 19.24 -28.65 7.28
C ARG A 92 17.77 -28.80 6.88
N ARG A 93 16.84 -28.37 7.74
CA ARG A 93 15.42 -28.33 7.37
C ARG A 93 15.16 -27.21 6.37
N GLY A 94 15.76 -26.03 6.57
CA GLY A 94 15.69 -24.91 5.62
C GLY A 94 16.24 -25.28 4.24
N GLU A 95 17.42 -25.91 4.19
CA GLU A 95 18.03 -26.40 2.94
C GLU A 95 17.10 -27.35 2.17
N ARG A 96 16.45 -28.28 2.87
CA ARG A 96 15.46 -29.17 2.25
C ARG A 96 14.24 -28.42 1.70
N LEU A 97 13.80 -27.34 2.36
CA LEU A 97 12.71 -26.51 1.88
C LEU A 97 13.10 -25.70 0.64
N LEU A 98 14.34 -25.20 0.58
CA LEU A 98 14.91 -24.54 -0.59
C LEU A 98 14.99 -25.52 -1.79
N GLN A 99 15.53 -26.71 -1.56
CA GLN A 99 15.61 -27.76 -2.60
C GLN A 99 14.23 -28.19 -3.11
N ALA A 100 13.21 -28.13 -2.25
CA ALA A 100 11.83 -28.44 -2.62
C ALA A 100 11.07 -27.25 -3.24
N GLY A 101 11.71 -26.09 -3.46
CA GLY A 101 11.08 -24.90 -4.06
C GLY A 101 9.99 -24.27 -3.21
N LYS A 102 10.09 -24.38 -1.88
CA LYS A 102 9.11 -23.82 -0.92
C LYS A 102 9.51 -22.46 -0.36
N VAL A 103 10.64 -21.94 -0.79
CA VAL A 103 11.21 -20.61 -0.52
C VAL A 103 11.82 -20.13 -1.83
#